data_AF-A0A3T2V2C6-F1
#
_entry.id   AF-A0A3T2V2C6-F1
#
_cell.length_a   1.000
_cell.length_b   1.000
_cell.length_c   1.000
_cell.angle_alpha   90.00
_cell.angle_beta   90.00
_cell.angle_gamma   90.00
#
_symmetry.space_group_name_H-M   'P 1'
#
loop_
_entity.id
_entity.type
_entity.pdbx_description
1 polymer ?
#
loop_
_entity_poly.entity_id
_entity_poly.type
_entity_poly.pdbx_seq_one_letter_code
_entity_poly.pdbx_strand_id
1 'polypeptide(L)'
;MKACLLLFFYFSLIDQLHGADVKIKENESVMGSTAMTYDLSEEKLMKLKYKSQHGDSEASFRLYQYYCFTKNNIDKQLRFLERSASQGNVTAQFNYGVFLSDTNP
;
A
#
# COMPACT_ATOMS: atom_id res chain seq x y z
N MET A 1 32.35 -32.37 -47.44
CA MET A 1 32.94 -31.55 -46.36
C MET A 1 32.53 -30.07 -46.37
N LYS A 2 31.63 -29.61 -47.26
CA LYS A 2 31.12 -28.21 -47.26
C LYS A 2 29.73 -28.03 -46.61
N ALA A 3 28.97 -29.11 -46.41
CA ALA A 3 27.66 -29.05 -45.74
C ALA A 3 27.77 -29.01 -44.19
N CYS A 4 28.80 -29.62 -43.61
CA CYS A 4 28.96 -29.61 -42.14
C CYS A 4 29.38 -28.24 -41.60
N LEU A 5 30.17 -27.46 -42.35
CA LEU A 5 30.61 -26.14 -41.92
C LEU A 5 29.44 -25.14 -41.80
N LEU A 6 28.42 -25.24 -42.66
CA LEU A 6 27.24 -24.36 -42.60
C LEU A 6 26.39 -24.60 -41.35
N LEU A 7 26.35 -25.84 -40.83
CA LEU A 7 25.64 -26.15 -39.58
C LEU A 7 26.39 -25.60 -38.36
N PHE A 8 27.72 -25.61 -38.36
CA PHE A 8 28.51 -25.00 -37.28
C PHE A 8 28.32 -23.47 -37.22
N PHE A 9 28.25 -22.79 -38.37
CA PHE A 9 27.95 -21.36 -38.40
C PHE A 9 26.49 -21.06 -38.00
N TYR A 10 25.54 -21.94 -38.32
CA TYR A 10 24.13 -21.75 -37.96
C TYR A 10 23.90 -21.89 -36.45
N PHE A 11 24.58 -22.83 -35.78
CA PHE A 11 24.52 -22.94 -34.31
C PHE A 11 25.19 -21.75 -33.62
N SER A 12 26.31 -21.25 -34.15
CA SER A 12 27.01 -20.10 -33.56
C SER A 12 26.25 -18.77 -33.65
N LEU A 13 25.24 -18.67 -34.53
CA LEU A 13 24.43 -17.46 -34.73
C LEU A 13 23.18 -17.42 -33.84
N ILE A 14 22.66 -18.58 -33.41
CA ILE A 14 21.49 -18.65 -32.52
C ILE A 14 21.84 -18.18 -31.09
N ASP A 15 23.08 -18.42 -30.65
CA ASP A 15 23.56 -18.01 -29.32
C ASP A 15 23.75 -16.48 -29.18
N GLN A 16 23.75 -15.71 -30.27
CA GLN A 16 23.96 -14.26 -30.24
C GLN A 16 22.66 -13.44 -30.23
N LEU A 17 21.46 -14.05 -30.33
CA LEU A 17 20.22 -13.30 -30.58
C LEU A 17 19.15 -13.34 -29.47
N HIS A 18 19.38 -14.02 -28.34
CA HIS A 18 18.48 -13.93 -27.18
C HIS A 18 19.29 -13.83 -25.88
N GLY A 19 20.15 -12.82 -25.80
CA GLY A 19 20.95 -12.48 -24.62
C GLY A 19 20.74 -11.04 -24.17
N ALA A 20 19.50 -10.53 -24.25
CA ALA A 20 19.09 -9.47 -23.36
C ALA A 20 18.37 -10.16 -22.21
N ASP A 21 19.11 -10.54 -21.17
CA ASP A 21 18.54 -10.68 -19.84
C ASP A 21 17.94 -9.31 -19.48
N VAL A 22 16.70 -9.07 -19.92
CA VAL A 22 15.83 -8.16 -19.21
C VAL A 22 15.78 -8.80 -17.83
N LYS A 23 16.59 -8.29 -16.90
CA LYS A 23 16.25 -8.30 -15.50
C LYS A 23 14.90 -7.60 -15.43
N ILE A 24 13.85 -8.35 -15.70
CA ILE A 24 12.57 -8.14 -15.05
C ILE A 24 13.00 -8.27 -13.60
N LYS A 25 13.24 -7.12 -12.96
CA LYS A 25 13.03 -7.07 -11.53
C LYS A 25 11.64 -7.63 -11.41
N GLU A 26 11.54 -8.87 -10.96
CA GLU A 26 10.34 -9.31 -10.30
C GLU A 26 10.13 -8.19 -9.29
N ASN A 27 9.20 -7.29 -9.63
CA ASN A 27 8.43 -6.63 -8.61
C ASN A 27 7.78 -7.83 -7.95
N GLU A 28 8.48 -8.41 -6.96
CA GLU A 28 7.87 -9.27 -5.99
C GLU A 28 6.60 -8.52 -5.67
N SER A 29 5.48 -9.02 -6.18
CA SER A 29 4.20 -8.62 -5.68
C SER A 29 4.26 -9.13 -4.25
N VAL A 30 4.88 -8.35 -3.39
CA VAL A 30 4.73 -8.45 -1.96
C VAL A 30 3.27 -8.10 -1.82
N MET A 31 2.45 -9.12 -1.97
CA MET A 31 1.09 -9.17 -1.50
C MET A 31 1.24 -9.16 0.02
N GLY A 32 1.79 -8.05 0.53
CA GLY A 32 1.86 -7.76 1.93
C GLY A 32 0.42 -7.80 2.38
N SER A 33 0.17 -8.49 3.49
CA SER A 33 -1.13 -8.42 4.12
C SER A 33 -1.53 -6.94 4.22
N THR A 34 -2.82 -6.63 4.09
CA THR A 34 -3.33 -5.26 4.21
C THR A 34 -2.73 -4.52 5.41
N ALA A 35 -2.42 -5.25 6.50
CA ALA A 35 -1.71 -4.76 7.67
C ALA A 35 -0.33 -4.11 7.39
N MET A 36 0.48 -4.67 6.49
CA MET A 36 1.82 -4.14 6.14
C MET A 36 1.74 -2.78 5.45
N THR A 37 0.73 -2.58 4.59
CA THR A 37 0.52 -1.31 3.87
C THR A 37 0.21 -0.17 4.84
N TYR A 38 -0.50 -0.49 5.92
CA TYR A 38 -0.93 0.51 6.90
C TYR A 38 -0.03 0.63 8.12
N ASP A 39 0.96 -0.24 8.28
CA ASP A 39 1.90 -0.16 9.39
C ASP A 39 2.66 1.18 9.40
N LEU A 40 3.03 1.61 10.60
CA LEU A 40 3.67 2.89 10.86
C LEU A 40 4.80 2.69 11.86
N SER A 41 5.99 3.20 11.52
CA SER A 41 7.05 3.39 12.52
C SER A 41 6.57 4.33 13.63
N GLU A 42 7.16 4.20 14.82
CA GLU A 42 6.79 5.05 15.96
C GLU A 42 6.98 6.54 15.65
N GLU A 43 8.06 6.91 14.94
CA GLU A 43 8.30 8.28 14.50
C GLU A 43 7.14 8.81 13.63
N LYS A 44 6.73 8.03 12.62
CA LYS A 44 5.64 8.43 11.71
C LYS A 44 4.30 8.49 12.46
N LEU A 45 4.07 7.56 13.37
CA LEU A 45 2.90 7.55 14.24
C LEU A 45 2.84 8.83 15.09
N MET A 46 3.94 9.24 15.71
CA MET A 46 4.02 10.46 16.52
C MET A 46 3.79 11.72 15.69
N LYS A 47 4.41 11.81 14.49
CA LYS A 47 4.20 12.93 13.57
C LYS A 47 2.74 13.05 13.11
N LEU A 48 2.09 11.92 12.80
CA LEU A 48 0.68 11.88 12.43
C LEU A 48 -0.22 12.27 13.60
N LYS A 49 0.05 11.80 14.82
CA LYS A 49 -0.71 12.20 16.03
C LYS A 49 -0.65 13.73 16.24
N TYR A 50 0.54 14.33 16.11
CA TYR A 50 0.70 15.78 16.21
C TYR A 50 -0.14 16.51 15.16
N LYS A 51 0.00 16.15 13.88
CA LYS A 51 -0.77 16.75 12.78
C LYS A 51 -2.28 16.60 12.98
N SER A 52 -2.73 15.41 13.36
CA SER A 52 -4.13 15.10 13.69
C SER A 52 -4.66 16.00 14.82
N GLN A 53 -3.86 16.33 15.82
CA GLN A 53 -4.26 17.27 16.89
C GLN A 53 -4.40 18.71 16.39
N HIS A 54 -3.74 19.07 15.28
CA HIS A 54 -3.71 20.42 14.71
C HIS A 54 -4.55 20.57 13.44
N GLY A 55 -5.58 19.73 13.27
CA GLY A 55 -6.57 19.91 12.20
C GLY A 55 -6.25 19.23 10.87
N ASP A 56 -5.14 18.49 10.76
CA ASP A 56 -4.81 17.74 9.55
C ASP A 56 -5.74 16.52 9.43
N SER A 57 -6.81 16.67 8.64
CA SER A 57 -7.87 15.67 8.48
C SER A 57 -7.35 14.37 7.86
N GLU A 58 -6.36 14.47 6.96
CA GLU A 58 -5.70 13.33 6.33
C GLU A 58 -4.80 12.58 7.32
N ALA A 59 -4.10 13.30 8.21
CA ALA A 59 -3.35 12.65 9.28
C ALA A 59 -4.26 11.87 10.23
N SER A 60 -5.43 12.43 10.57
CA SER A 60 -6.46 11.72 11.34
C SER A 60 -6.96 10.48 10.60
N PHE A 61 -7.21 10.58 9.28
CA PHE A 61 -7.66 9.45 8.47
C PHE A 61 -6.61 8.34 8.39
N ARG A 62 -5.33 8.70 8.23
CA ARG A 62 -4.23 7.72 8.20
C ARG A 62 -4.05 6.98 9.53
N LEU A 63 -4.32 7.65 10.66
CA LEU A 63 -4.35 7.03 11.98
C LEU A 63 -5.53 6.07 12.13
N TYR A 64 -6.72 6.44 11.63
CA TYR A 64 -7.87 5.53 11.54
C TYR A 64 -7.49 4.24 10.78
N GLN A 65 -6.91 4.36 9.59
CA GLN A 65 -6.48 3.20 8.79
C GLN A 65 -5.45 2.32 9.52
N TYR A 66 -4.47 2.92 10.20
CA TYR A 66 -3.49 2.18 11.01
C TYR A 66 -4.16 1.36 12.12
N TYR A 67 -5.09 1.99 12.86
CA TYR A 67 -5.80 1.28 13.92
C TYR A 67 -6.82 0.26 13.42
N CYS A 68 -7.32 0.42 12.19
CA CYS A 68 -8.20 -0.54 11.52
C CYS A 68 -7.42 -1.78 11.06
N PHE A 69 -6.42 -1.57 10.20
CA PHE A 69 -5.80 -2.65 9.45
C PHE A 69 -4.56 -3.26 10.11
N THR A 70 -3.90 -2.53 11.01
CA THR A 70 -2.65 -3.00 11.64
C THR A 70 -2.84 -3.37 13.11
N LYS A 71 -3.48 -2.50 13.90
CA LYS A 71 -3.61 -2.73 15.36
C LYS A 71 -4.96 -3.31 15.78
N ASN A 72 -5.96 -3.26 14.91
CA ASN A 72 -7.34 -3.67 15.19
C ASN A 72 -7.89 -3.16 16.54
N ASN A 73 -7.68 -1.86 16.84
CA ASN A 73 -8.15 -1.23 18.07
C ASN A 73 -9.39 -0.36 17.79
N ILE A 74 -10.56 -0.87 18.13
CA ILE A 74 -11.87 -0.29 17.78
C ILE A 74 -12.04 1.13 18.36
N ASP A 75 -11.70 1.34 19.64
CA ASP A 75 -11.83 2.65 20.28
C ASP A 75 -11.04 3.73 19.54
N LYS A 76 -9.80 3.41 19.15
CA LYS A 76 -8.95 4.33 18.41
C LYS A 76 -9.39 4.49 16.96
N GLN A 77 -9.90 3.44 16.32
CA GLN A 77 -10.50 3.54 14.98
C GLN A 77 -11.59 4.60 14.99
N LEU A 78 -12.60 4.46 15.84
CA LEU A 78 -13.73 5.39 15.89
C LEU A 78 -13.30 6.80 16.27
N ARG A 79 -12.43 6.95 17.27
CA ARG A 79 -11.91 8.26 17.69
C ARG A 79 -11.22 9.01 16.55
N PHE A 80 -10.39 8.34 15.75
CA PHE A 80 -9.68 8.98 14.65
C PHE A 80 -10.56 9.17 13.42
N LEU A 81 -11.55 8.29 13.21
CA LEU A 81 -12.56 8.43 12.17
C LEU A 81 -13.43 9.66 12.40
N GLU A 82 -14.02 9.79 13.60
CA GLU A 82 -14.82 10.94 14.04
C GLU A 82 -14.03 12.25 13.91
N ARG A 83 -12.78 12.25 14.41
CA ARG A 83 -11.91 13.42 14.32
C ARG A 83 -11.64 13.81 12.87
N SER A 84 -11.32 12.84 12.01
CA SER A 84 -11.04 13.09 10.59
C SER A 84 -12.27 13.65 9.87
N ALA A 85 -13.45 13.10 10.16
CA ALA A 85 -14.72 13.57 9.65
C ALA A 85 -14.99 15.02 10.07
N SER A 86 -14.79 15.32 11.36
CA SER A 86 -14.96 16.66 11.94
C SER A 86 -13.97 17.70 11.36
N GLN A 87 -12.79 17.25 10.92
CA GLN A 87 -11.78 18.08 10.29
C GLN A 87 -11.98 18.24 8.76
N GLY A 88 -13.01 17.62 8.18
CA GLY A 88 -13.39 17.83 6.79
C GLY A 88 -12.85 16.80 5.79
N ASN A 89 -12.37 15.63 6.23
CA ASN A 89 -12.05 14.55 5.29
C ASN A 89 -13.35 13.91 4.77
N VAL A 90 -13.62 14.05 3.47
CA VAL A 90 -14.88 13.60 2.85
C VAL A 90 -15.08 12.08 2.97
N THR A 91 -14.01 11.29 2.83
CA THR A 91 -14.09 9.84 2.99
C THR A 91 -14.41 9.46 4.44
N ALA A 92 -13.79 10.13 5.41
CA ALA A 92 -14.09 9.93 6.82
C ALA A 92 -15.53 10.35 7.16
N GLN A 93 -16.03 11.45 6.61
CA GLN A 93 -17.41 11.90 6.80
C GLN A 93 -18.41 10.86 6.32
N PHE A 94 -18.21 10.29 5.12
CA PHE A 94 -19.05 9.22 4.61
C PHE A 94 -19.00 7.99 5.52
N ASN A 95 -17.80 7.49 5.84
CA ASN A 95 -17.63 6.30 6.67
C ASN A 95 -18.21 6.48 8.08
N TYR A 96 -18.04 7.66 8.67
CA TYR A 96 -18.60 7.98 9.99
C TYR A 96 -20.12 8.09 9.92
N GLY A 97 -20.68 8.65 8.84
CA GLY A 97 -22.12 8.66 8.59
C GLY A 97 -22.72 7.26 8.53
N VAL A 98 -22.08 6.33 7.82
CA VAL A 98 -22.49 4.91 7.76
C VAL A 98 -22.44 4.28 9.16
N PHE A 99 -21.35 4.51 9.90
CA PHE A 99 -21.25 4.01 11.28
C PHE A 99 -22.40 4.52 12.18
N LEU A 100 -22.76 5.80 12.06
CA LEU A 100 -23.87 6.40 12.82
C LEU A 100 -25.25 5.88 12.38
N SER A 101 -25.46 5.58 11.09
CA SER A 101 -26.72 5.01 10.63
C SER A 101 -26.92 3.58 11.14
N ASP A 102 -25.85 2.79 11.20
CA ASP A 102 -25.90 1.39 11.65
C ASP A 102 -26.06 1.29 13.18
N THR A 103 -25.61 2.31 13.92
CA THR A 103 -25.69 2.37 15.39
C THR A 103 -26.94 3.09 15.91
N ASN A 104 -27.77 3.65 15.02
CA ASN A 104 -29.08 4.19 15.36
C ASN A 104 -30.12 3.04 15.41
N PRO A 105 -30.76 2.76 16.55
CA PRO A 105 -31.80 1.74 16.67
C PRO A 105 -33.10 2.09 15.95
#